data_AF-A0A927AEM3-F1
#
_entry.id   AF-A0A927AEM3-F1
#
_cell.length_a   1.000
_cell.length_b   1.000
_cell.length_c   1.000
_cell.angle_alpha   90.00
_cell.angle_beta   90.00
_cell.angle_gamma   90.00
#
_symmetry.space_group_name_H-M   'P 1'
#
loop_
_entity.id
_entity.type
_entity.pdbx_description
1 polymer ?
#
loop_
_entity_poly.entity_id
_entity_poly.type
_entity_poly.pdbx_seq_one_letter_code
_entity_poly.pdbx_strand_id
1 'polypeptide(L)'
;MILIREVVQQALSTGFLTVEAEELLREMLQGKYGSEDLKAFMSLQQAAMSGQVTQESRVQLEEKILGQAESLKRLPTEVLVTTSRN
;
A
#
# COMPACT_ATOMS: atom_id res chain seq x y z
N MET A 1 7.86 25.12 -6.18
CA MET A 1 7.00 24.40 -5.21
C MET A 1 6.36 23.28 -5.99
N ILE A 2 6.54 22.03 -5.54
CA ILE A 2 5.82 20.91 -6.14
C ILE A 2 4.34 21.05 -5.76
N LEU A 3 3.43 20.83 -6.70
CA LEU A 3 1.98 20.87 -6.49
C LEU A 3 1.39 19.46 -6.39
N ILE A 4 0.28 19.30 -5.65
CA ILE A 4 -0.42 18.00 -5.52
C ILE A 4 -0.71 17.41 -6.91
N ARG A 5 -1.16 18.27 -7.84
CA ARG A 5 -1.45 17.89 -9.22
C ARG A 5 -0.24 17.30 -9.96
N GLU A 6 0.98 17.75 -9.69
CA GLU A 6 2.19 17.26 -10.35
C GLU A 6 2.56 15.86 -9.86
N VAL A 7 2.50 15.64 -8.54
CA VAL A 7 2.74 14.32 -7.94
C VAL A 7 1.68 13.32 -8.41
N VAL A 8 0.41 13.74 -8.42
CA VAL A 8 -0.70 12.94 -8.95
C VAL A 8 -0.47 12.59 -10.42
N GLN A 9 -0.14 13.57 -11.25
CA GLN A 9 0.08 13.34 -12.68
C GLN A 9 1.23 12.37 -12.92
N GLN A 10 2.32 12.50 -12.17
CA GLN A 10 3.44 11.56 -12.23
C GLN A 10 2.96 10.14 -11.92
N ALA A 11 2.26 9.93 -10.80
CA ALA A 11 1.76 8.60 -10.41
C ALA A 11 0.75 8.02 -11.42
N LEU A 12 -0.13 8.84 -11.98
CA LEU A 12 -1.07 8.42 -13.03
C LEU A 12 -0.35 8.05 -14.33
N SER A 13 0.73 8.75 -14.68
CA SER A 13 1.50 8.48 -15.89
C SER A 13 2.38 7.23 -15.78
N THR A 14 2.93 6.96 -14.59
CA THR A 14 3.78 5.78 -14.34
C THR A 14 2.96 4.56 -13.98
N GLY A 15 1.71 4.75 -13.53
CA GLY A 15 0.92 3.68 -12.91
C GLY A 15 1.45 3.24 -11.55
N PHE A 16 2.34 4.03 -10.93
CA PHE A 16 3.01 3.67 -9.68
C PHE A 16 3.16 4.85 -8.75
N LEU A 17 2.80 4.66 -7.49
CA LEU A 17 2.91 5.64 -6.42
C LEU A 17 3.87 5.12 -5.34
N THR A 18 5.04 5.77 -5.23
CA THR A 18 6.08 5.39 -4.25
C THR A 18 5.69 5.85 -2.85
N VAL A 19 6.30 5.25 -1.82
CA VAL A 19 6.07 5.66 -0.42
C VAL A 19 6.43 7.13 -0.19
N GLU A 20 7.50 7.64 -0.81
CA GLU A 20 7.90 9.04 -0.68
C GLU A 20 6.86 9.99 -1.29
N ALA A 21 6.28 9.61 -2.44
CA ALA A 21 5.22 10.38 -3.07
C ALA A 21 3.93 10.36 -2.25
N GLU A 22 3.60 9.23 -1.59
CA GLU A 22 2.47 9.14 -0.66
C GLU A 22 2.64 10.07 0.54
N GLU A 23 3.84 10.09 1.14
CA GLU A 23 4.09 10.93 2.31
C GLU A 23 4.11 12.41 1.95
N LEU A 24 4.70 12.77 0.80
CA LEU A 24 4.63 14.12 0.28
C LEU A 24 3.17 14.57 0.06
N LEU A 25 2.34 13.72 -0.55
CA LEU A 25 0.91 14.02 -0.71
C LEU A 25 0.21 14.18 0.64
N ARG A 26 0.55 13.35 1.64
CA ARG A 26 0.00 13.45 2.99
C ARG A 26 0.32 14.81 3.62
N GLU A 27 1.56 15.26 3.57
CA GLU A 27 1.97 16.57 4.10
C GLU A 27 1.25 17.72 3.39
N MET A 28 1.15 17.65 2.05
CA MET A 28 0.50 18.69 1.26
C MET A 28 -1.00 18.79 1.52
N LEU A 29 -1.67 17.65 1.72
CA LEU A 29 -3.11 17.58 2.01
C LEU A 29 -3.47 18.01 3.44
N GLN A 30 -2.50 18.09 4.35
CA GLN A 30 -2.70 18.71 5.67
C GLN A 30 -2.77 20.24 5.59
N GLY A 31 -2.19 20.83 4.54
CA GLY A 31 -2.20 22.27 4.29
C GLY A 31 -3.46 22.75 3.56
N LYS A 32 -3.43 24.03 3.14
CA LYS A 32 -4.46 24.58 2.24
C LYS A 32 -4.17 24.12 0.81
N TYR A 33 -5.17 23.53 0.16
CA TYR A 33 -5.10 23.13 -1.24
C TYR A 33 -6.34 23.62 -2.00
N GLY A 34 -6.21 23.77 -3.31
CA GLY A 34 -7.29 24.22 -4.18
C GLY A 34 -8.23 23.10 -4.61
N SER A 35 -9.36 23.46 -5.22
CA SER A 35 -10.32 22.50 -5.79
C SER A 35 -9.71 21.63 -6.90
N GLU A 36 -8.77 22.17 -7.67
CA GLU A 36 -8.03 21.42 -8.69
C GLU A 36 -7.14 20.34 -8.08
N ASP A 37 -6.47 20.65 -6.98
CA ASP A 37 -5.62 19.71 -6.26
C ASP A 37 -6.46 18.61 -5.62
N LEU A 38 -7.62 18.96 -5.06
CA LEU A 38 -8.59 17.98 -4.56
C LEU A 38 -9.08 17.04 -5.68
N LYS A 39 -9.44 17.60 -6.85
CA LYS A 39 -9.90 16.81 -7.99
C LYS A 39 -8.82 15.88 -8.52
N ALA A 40 -7.58 16.36 -8.58
CA ALA A 40 -6.43 15.55 -8.95
C ALA A 40 -6.27 14.40 -7.95
N PHE A 41 -6.27 14.69 -6.65
CA PHE A 41 -6.15 13.66 -5.63
C PHE A 41 -7.27 12.62 -5.69
N MET A 42 -8.53 13.02 -5.88
CA MET A 42 -9.65 12.08 -6.06
C MET A 42 -9.47 11.18 -7.28
N SER A 43 -8.90 11.71 -8.36
CA SER A 43 -8.59 10.91 -9.56
C SER A 43 -7.51 9.87 -9.27
N LEU A 44 -6.48 10.24 -8.49
CA LEU A 44 -5.46 9.31 -8.02
C LEU A 44 -6.05 8.21 -7.13
N GLN A 45 -6.94 8.57 -6.19
CA GLN A 45 -7.60 7.58 -5.33
C GLN A 45 -8.43 6.58 -6.16
N GLN A 46 -9.19 7.06 -7.14
CA GLN A 46 -9.96 6.19 -8.03
C GLN A 46 -9.06 5.28 -8.88
N ALA A 47 -7.95 5.79 -9.38
CA ALA A 47 -6.97 5.01 -10.14
C ALA A 47 -6.31 3.92 -9.28
N ALA A 48 -5.98 4.23 -8.02
CA ALA A 48 -5.46 3.25 -7.08
C ALA A 48 -6.49 2.16 -6.73
N MET A 49 -7.75 2.55 -6.48
CA MET A 49 -8.83 1.61 -6.17
C MET A 49 -9.17 0.68 -7.35
N SER A 50 -9.06 1.19 -8.59
CA SER A 50 -9.30 0.41 -9.81
C SER A 50 -8.07 -0.41 -10.26
N GLY A 51 -6.94 -0.29 -9.56
CA GLY A 51 -5.70 -1.00 -9.88
C GLY A 51 -4.91 -0.39 -11.05
N GLN A 52 -5.30 0.79 -11.54
CA GLN A 52 -4.54 1.52 -12.56
C GLN A 52 -3.25 2.13 -12.00
N VAL A 53 -3.21 2.40 -10.69
CA VAL A 53 -2.02 2.83 -9.97
C VAL A 53 -1.71 1.83 -8.86
N THR A 54 -0.53 1.26 -8.89
CA THR A 54 -0.02 0.41 -7.81
C THR A 54 0.64 1.28 -6.74
N GLN A 55 0.26 1.06 -5.49
CA GLN A 55 0.85 1.73 -4.34
C GLN A 55 1.95 0.87 -3.75
N GLU A 56 3.16 1.42 -3.61
CA GLU A 56 4.30 0.69 -3.07
C GLU A 56 4.06 0.21 -1.64
N SER A 57 3.43 1.04 -0.79
CA SER A 57 3.10 0.70 0.59
C SER A 57 2.24 -0.56 0.71
N ARG A 58 1.33 -0.78 -0.25
CA ARG A 58 0.48 -1.98 -0.31
C ARG A 58 1.28 -3.21 -0.73
N VAL A 59 2.16 -3.09 -1.72
CA VAL A 59 3.04 -4.18 -2.16
C VAL A 59 3.94 -4.63 -1.00
N GLN A 60 4.58 -3.68 -0.31
CA GLN A 60 5.43 -3.99 0.85
C GLN A 60 4.64 -4.65 2.00
N LEU A 61 3.38 -4.26 2.20
CA LEU A 61 2.53 -4.88 3.21
C LEU A 61 2.19 -6.33 2.84
N GLU A 62 1.81 -6.58 1.58
CA GLU A 62 1.51 -7.91 1.07
C GLU A 62 2.72 -8.85 1.20
N GLU A 63 3.92 -8.38 0.86
CA GLU A 63 5.18 -9.13 1.04
C GLU A 63 5.44 -9.49 2.50
N LYS A 64 5.27 -8.52 3.42
CA LYS A 64 5.44 -8.74 4.86
C LYS A 64 4.46 -9.80 5.40
N ILE A 65 3.20 -9.74 4.98
CA ILE A 65 2.17 -10.70 5.39
C ILE A 65 2.52 -12.10 4.86
N LEU A 66 2.94 -12.22 3.60
CA LEU A 66 3.29 -13.51 3.01
C LEU A 66 4.48 -14.15 3.72
N GLY A 67 5.55 -13.38 3.99
CA GLY A 67 6.72 -13.88 4.71
C GLY A 67 6.39 -14.36 6.14
N GLN A 68 5.43 -13.72 6.82
CA GLN A 68 4.94 -14.16 8.13
C GLN A 68 4.13 -15.46 8.02
N ALA A 69 3.27 -15.58 7.02
CA ALA A 69 2.47 -16.78 6.79
C ALA A 69 3.33 -18.02 6.47
N GLU A 70 4.43 -17.84 5.73
CA GLU A 70 5.38 -18.92 5.43
C GLU A 70 6.18 -19.36 6.66
N SER A 71 6.47 -18.44 7.58
CA SER A 71 7.15 -18.75 8.85
C SER A 71 6.27 -19.59 9.78
N LEU A 72 4.95 -19.37 9.77
CA LEU A 72 3.98 -20.13 10.57
C LEU A 72 3.78 -21.57 10.09
N LYS A 73 3.97 -21.84 8.79
CA LYS A 73 3.87 -23.19 8.20
C LYS A 73 5.03 -24.12 8.56
N ARG A 74 6.12 -23.61 9.17
CA ARG A 74 7.30 -24.40 9.57
C ARG A 74 7.22 -24.93 11.00
N LEU A 75 6.12 -24.71 11.73
CA LEU A 75 5.92 -25.31 13.05
C LEU A 75 5.64 -26.81 12.90
N PRO A 76 6.38 -27.71 13.58
CA PRO A 76 6.17 -29.14 13.45
C PRO A 76 4.80 -29.55 14.00
N THR A 77 4.03 -30.31 13.20
CA THR A 77 2.72 -30.88 13.54
C THR A 77 2.81 -32.05 14.54
N GLU A 78 3.76 -32.03 15.48
CA GLU A 78 3.97 -33.09 16.47
C GLU A 78 3.57 -32.65 17.87
N VAL A 79 2.28 -32.47 18.12
CA VAL A 79 1.72 -32.61 19.48
C VAL A 79 0.32 -33.23 19.41
N LEU A 80 0.17 -34.39 18.80
CA LEU A 80 -0.94 -35.29 19.12
C LEU A 80 -0.45 -36.73 19.01
N VAL A 81 -0.82 -37.55 19.99
CA VAL A 81 -0.65 -39.01 20.07
C VAL A 81 0.65 -39.54 20.70
N THR A 82 0.85 -39.26 21.97
CA THR A 82 1.20 -40.32 22.96
C THR A 82 0.49 -39.95 24.26
N THR A 83 -0.66 -40.54 24.59
CA THR A 83 -0.75 -41.53 25.67
C THR A 83 -2.10 -42.23 25.55
N SER A 84 -2.11 -43.36 24.83
CA SER A 84 -3.04 -44.44 25.10
C SER A 84 -2.20 -45.71 25.06
N ARG A 85 -1.71 -46.13 26.21
CA ARG A 85 -1.28 -47.51 26.43
C ARG A 85 -2.13 -48.06 27.56
N ASN A 86 -2.84 -49.12 27.18
CA ASN A 86 -3.46 -50.12 28.04
C ASN A 86 -2.47 -50.65 29.07
#